data_AF-T1BIS8-F1
#
_entry.id   AF-T1BIS8-F1
#
_cell.length_a   1.000
_cell.length_b   1.000
_cell.length_c   1.000
_cell.angle_alpha   90.00
_cell.angle_beta   90.00
_cell.angle_gamma   90.00
#
_symmetry.space_group_name_H-M   'P 1'
#
loop_
_entity.id
_entity.type
_entity.pdbx_description
1 polymer ?
#
loop_
_entity_poly.entity_id
_entity_poly.type
_entity_poly.pdbx_seq_one_letter_code
_entity_poly.pdbx_strand_id
1 'polypeptide(L)'
;AVPNSPQHFPAFRSFWIVPPARQSSALTLFALLDGSSVTGAYRFHLIPGQTAEMQVSAVLFLRHPVARLGLAPLVSMFLRGRMEESRPGRLHPAVHDSDGLSYETATGRWVWSPLIDPGRLTIRMFRLGDPRGFGFMQRDHHFKAYQALHRHYQDSPDVWIEPHGTWGAGRLELVEIPTKRATDDNIMAFWVPQRQPAPGEPFMLRYTIRWGRVHTPPASLGRMTATREAVSPHGYRTFTLSIQSERLDTIPPWIRLEPSVTVHGPGKVSDVSLIKLAGTRRWQLRFTVPDHPGLVLKAWIHYHAKPLTEVWTYQIPR
;
A
#
# COMPACT_ATOMS: atom_id res chain seq x y z
N ALA A 1 -12.96 7.81 6.65
CA ALA A 1 -14.33 7.28 6.81
C ALA A 1 -14.56 6.75 8.23
N VAL A 2 -15.19 7.54 9.10
CA VAL A 2 -15.73 7.05 10.38
C VAL A 2 -17.15 6.55 10.12
N PRO A 3 -17.54 5.33 10.57
CA PRO A 3 -18.91 4.86 10.38
C PRO A 3 -19.93 5.88 10.90
N ASN A 4 -20.97 6.16 10.11
CA ASN A 4 -22.07 7.07 10.48
C ASN A 4 -21.63 8.51 10.83
N SER A 5 -20.50 8.98 10.30
CA SER A 5 -20.09 10.39 10.40
C SER A 5 -19.70 10.94 9.03
N PRO A 6 -20.08 12.18 8.69
CA PRO A 6 -19.71 12.80 7.42
C PRO A 6 -18.18 12.91 7.31
N GLN A 7 -17.65 12.55 6.14
CA GLN A 7 -16.25 12.82 5.81
C GLN A 7 -16.13 14.29 5.40
N HIS A 8 -15.22 15.02 6.04
CA HIS A 8 -14.94 16.41 5.70
C HIS A 8 -13.76 16.45 4.71
N PHE A 9 -13.97 17.12 3.58
CA PHE A 9 -12.97 17.29 2.53
C PHE A 9 -12.49 18.74 2.53
N PRO A 10 -11.35 19.06 3.16
CA PRO A 10 -10.77 20.40 3.02
C PRO A 10 -10.27 20.60 1.60
N ALA A 11 -10.19 21.85 1.16
CA ALA A 11 -9.75 22.22 -0.19
C ALA A 11 -8.63 23.25 -0.13
N PHE A 12 -7.71 23.19 -1.08
CA PHE A 12 -6.77 24.29 -1.29
C PHE A 12 -7.51 25.47 -1.93
N ARG A 13 -7.55 26.61 -1.24
CA ARG A 13 -8.29 27.81 -1.69
C ARG A 13 -7.42 28.84 -2.38
N SER A 14 -6.11 28.81 -2.15
CA SER A 14 -5.18 29.77 -2.72
C SER A 14 -3.83 29.12 -2.91
N PHE A 15 -3.14 29.54 -3.98
CA PHE A 15 -1.82 29.06 -4.35
C PHE A 15 -0.91 30.25 -4.64
N TRP A 16 0.35 30.15 -4.21
CA TRP A 16 1.40 31.12 -4.52
C TRP A 16 2.56 30.36 -5.15
N ILE A 17 2.77 30.56 -6.45
CA ILE A 17 3.85 29.91 -7.20
C ILE A 17 5.06 30.84 -7.18
N VAL A 18 6.19 30.36 -6.69
CA VAL A 18 7.45 31.11 -6.71
C VAL A 18 8.03 31.01 -8.12
N PRO A 19 8.26 32.13 -8.84
CA PRO A 19 8.90 32.10 -10.14
C PRO A 19 10.25 31.37 -10.05
N PRO A 20 10.45 30.28 -10.81
CA PRO A 20 11.72 29.57 -10.78
C PRO A 20 12.82 30.44 -11.40
N ALA A 21 14.04 30.35 -10.86
CA ALA A 21 15.20 30.91 -11.53
C ALA A 21 15.38 30.26 -12.91
N ARG A 22 15.96 30.97 -13.90
CA ARG A 22 16.09 30.50 -15.29
C ARG A 22 16.73 29.10 -15.45
N GLN A 23 17.55 28.68 -14.50
CA GLN A 23 18.26 27.39 -14.51
C GLN A 23 17.76 26.41 -13.43
N SER A 24 16.66 26.73 -12.73
CA SER A 24 16.08 25.85 -11.71
C SER A 24 15.43 24.64 -12.37
N SER A 25 15.74 23.45 -11.87
CA SER A 25 15.04 22.20 -12.20
C SER A 25 13.88 21.90 -11.25
N ALA A 26 13.58 22.81 -10.31
CA ALA A 26 12.53 22.63 -9.31
C ALA A 26 11.53 23.78 -9.29
N LEU A 27 10.30 23.47 -8.88
CA LEU A 27 9.20 24.42 -8.70
C LEU A 27 8.79 24.45 -7.23
N THR A 28 8.72 25.65 -6.65
CA THR A 28 8.17 25.83 -5.30
C THR A 28 6.82 26.51 -5.39
N LEU A 29 5.82 25.95 -4.72
CA LEU A 29 4.53 26.60 -4.52
C LEU A 29 4.09 26.49 -3.07
N PHE A 30 3.35 27.49 -2.61
CA PHE A 30 2.64 27.47 -1.34
C PHE A 30 1.15 27.33 -1.57
N ALA A 31 0.45 26.71 -0.64
CA ALA A 31 -1.00 26.56 -0.71
C ALA A 31 -1.65 26.76 0.66
N LEU A 32 -2.82 27.42 0.66
CA LEU A 32 -3.69 27.54 1.83
C LEU A 32 -4.76 26.45 1.77
N LEU A 33 -4.69 25.49 2.68
CA LEU A 33 -5.74 24.51 2.92
C LEU A 33 -6.80 25.12 3.83
N ASP A 34 -8.06 25.03 3.42
CA ASP A 34 -9.18 25.49 4.22
C ASP A 34 -10.36 24.53 4.17
N GLY A 35 -10.97 24.32 5.32
CA GLY A 35 -12.09 23.41 5.53
C GLY A 35 -12.76 23.71 6.87
N SER A 36 -13.93 23.11 7.07
CA SER A 36 -14.74 23.31 8.28
C SER A 36 -14.01 22.89 9.56
N SER A 37 -13.19 21.83 9.49
CA SER A 37 -12.53 21.25 10.67
C SER A 37 -11.02 21.47 10.73
N VAL A 38 -10.38 21.80 9.61
CA VAL A 38 -8.93 21.97 9.54
C VAL A 38 -8.59 23.09 8.58
N THR A 39 -7.59 23.87 8.94
CA THR A 39 -6.90 24.78 8.03
C THR A 39 -5.40 24.52 8.11
N GLY A 40 -4.65 24.94 7.11
CA GLY A 40 -3.20 24.80 7.15
C GLY A 40 -2.50 25.50 6.00
N ALA A 41 -1.22 25.75 6.21
CA ALA A 41 -0.32 26.28 5.19
C ALA A 41 0.61 25.18 4.73
N TYR A 42 0.76 25.04 3.41
CA TYR A 42 1.61 24.05 2.77
C TYR A 42 2.69 24.76 1.95
N ARG A 43 3.89 24.19 1.96
CA ARG A 43 4.94 24.41 0.97
C ARG A 43 5.17 23.09 0.24
N PHE A 44 5.05 23.13 -1.07
CA PHE A 44 5.42 22.05 -1.97
C PHE A 44 6.67 22.46 -2.73
N HIS A 45 7.68 21.60 -2.73
CA HIS A 45 8.87 21.73 -3.54
C HIS A 45 8.96 20.53 -4.46
N LEU A 46 8.58 20.75 -5.73
CA LEU A 46 8.46 19.75 -6.77
C LEU A 46 9.75 19.68 -7.58
N ILE A 47 10.29 18.48 -7.72
CA ILE A 47 11.47 18.14 -8.51
C ILE A 47 11.02 17.10 -9.56
N PRO A 48 10.77 17.53 -10.81
CA PRO A 48 10.45 16.62 -11.90
C PRO A 48 11.61 15.69 -12.24
N GLY A 49 11.29 14.48 -12.72
CA GLY A 49 12.27 13.49 -13.13
C GLY A 49 11.60 12.18 -13.54
N GLN A 50 12.38 11.16 -13.86
CA GLN A 50 11.84 9.79 -14.10
C GLN A 50 11.07 9.28 -12.88
N THR A 51 11.56 9.61 -11.70
CA THR A 51 10.78 9.60 -10.46
C THR A 51 10.60 11.04 -10.05
N ALA A 52 9.38 11.55 -10.11
CA ALA A 52 9.06 12.90 -9.65
C ALA A 52 9.04 12.90 -8.12
N GLU A 53 9.68 13.88 -7.50
CA GLU A 53 9.67 14.05 -6.05
C GLU A 53 8.97 15.34 -5.65
N MET A 54 8.15 15.28 -4.61
CA MET A 54 7.57 16.47 -3.98
C MET A 54 7.87 16.46 -2.50
N GLN A 55 8.70 17.39 -2.06
CA GLN A 55 8.91 17.64 -0.63
C GLN A 55 7.76 18.50 -0.12
N VAL A 56 7.08 18.02 0.91
CA VAL A 56 5.96 18.69 1.56
C VAL A 56 6.39 19.16 2.93
N SER A 57 6.13 20.43 3.24
CA SER A 57 6.18 20.97 4.59
C SER A 57 4.87 21.67 4.87
N ALA A 58 4.19 21.33 5.97
CA ALA A 58 2.92 21.90 6.32
C ALA A 58 2.82 22.21 7.80
N VAL A 59 1.98 23.18 8.14
CA VAL A 59 1.49 23.42 9.49
C VAL A 59 -0.03 23.40 9.43
N LEU A 60 -0.63 22.50 10.19
CA LEU A 60 -2.08 22.29 10.26
C LEU A 60 -2.62 22.79 11.60
N PHE A 61 -3.85 23.28 11.58
CA PHE A 61 -4.58 23.70 12.77
C PHE A 61 -5.98 23.10 12.71
N LEU A 62 -6.34 22.31 13.72
CA LEU A 62 -7.73 21.87 13.87
C LEU A 62 -8.57 23.06 14.37
N ARG A 63 -9.74 23.28 13.75
CA ARG A 63 -10.70 24.31 14.17
C ARG A 63 -11.57 23.86 15.34
N HIS A 64 -11.80 22.55 15.42
CA HIS A 64 -12.52 21.86 16.48
C HIS A 64 -12.02 20.40 16.54
N PRO A 65 -12.33 19.64 17.62
CA PRO A 65 -11.91 18.25 17.71
C PRO A 65 -12.48 17.42 16.55
N VAL A 66 -11.69 16.47 16.04
CA VAL A 66 -12.12 15.52 15.01
C VAL A 66 -11.89 14.08 15.46
N ALA A 67 -12.79 13.18 15.08
CA ALA A 67 -12.65 11.77 15.42
C ALA A 67 -11.46 11.11 14.73
N ARG A 68 -11.07 11.62 13.55
CA ARG A 68 -9.99 11.07 12.73
C ARG A 68 -9.34 12.15 11.88
N LEU A 69 -8.03 12.32 12.03
CA LEU A 69 -7.19 13.15 11.17
C LEU A 69 -6.35 12.24 10.26
N GLY A 70 -6.57 12.31 8.95
CA GLY A 70 -5.77 11.58 7.95
C GLY A 70 -4.64 12.46 7.42
N LEU A 71 -3.40 11.98 7.52
CA LEU A 71 -2.19 12.67 7.10
C LEU A 71 -1.57 11.99 5.88
N ALA A 72 -1.01 12.81 4.98
CA ALA A 72 -0.44 12.40 3.70
C ALA A 72 -1.32 11.37 2.95
N PRO A 73 -2.58 11.72 2.62
CA PRO A 73 -3.49 10.79 1.99
C PRO A 73 -3.05 10.45 0.55
N LEU A 74 -3.22 9.18 0.21
CA LEU A 74 -3.10 8.63 -1.13
C LEU A 74 -4.47 8.11 -1.57
N VAL A 75 -4.75 8.26 -2.87
CA VAL A 75 -5.95 7.75 -3.52
C VAL A 75 -5.51 6.94 -4.74
N SER A 76 -6.21 5.85 -5.02
CA SER A 76 -5.99 4.99 -6.18
C SER A 76 -7.29 4.26 -6.55
N MET A 77 -7.23 3.45 -7.60
CA MET A 77 -8.34 2.62 -8.08
C MET A 77 -7.89 1.16 -8.22
N PHE A 78 -8.71 0.24 -7.70
CA PHE A 78 -8.58 -1.19 -7.90
C PHE A 78 -9.95 -1.81 -8.16
N LEU A 79 -10.12 -2.38 -9.35
CA LEU A 79 -11.34 -3.12 -9.71
C LEU A 79 -11.10 -4.63 -9.74
N ARG A 80 -9.93 -5.06 -10.23
CA ARG A 80 -9.57 -6.49 -10.32
C ARG A 80 -8.07 -6.68 -10.49
N GLY A 81 -7.52 -7.72 -9.87
CA GLY A 81 -6.13 -8.11 -10.03
C GLY A 81 -5.96 -9.60 -10.35
N ARG A 82 -4.75 -10.10 -10.06
CA ARG A 82 -4.35 -11.49 -10.37
C ARG A 82 -5.07 -12.54 -9.52
N MET A 83 -5.65 -12.14 -8.39
CA MET A 83 -6.43 -13.05 -7.55
C MET A 83 -7.70 -13.50 -8.27
N GLU A 84 -8.30 -12.65 -9.10
CA GLU A 84 -9.54 -12.95 -9.83
C GLU A 84 -9.33 -13.22 -11.34
N GLU A 85 -8.08 -13.39 -11.78
CA GLU A 85 -7.69 -13.54 -13.20
C GLU A 85 -8.38 -14.72 -13.91
N SER A 86 -8.75 -15.77 -13.17
CA SER A 86 -9.39 -16.97 -13.72
C SER A 86 -10.92 -16.86 -13.88
N ARG A 87 -11.53 -15.69 -13.61
CA ARG A 87 -13.00 -15.53 -13.73
C ARG A 87 -13.42 -15.39 -15.21
N PRO A 88 -14.33 -16.24 -15.70
CA PRO A 88 -14.77 -16.20 -17.10
C PRO A 88 -15.54 -14.91 -17.45
N GLY A 89 -15.55 -14.56 -18.75
CA GLY A 89 -16.33 -13.43 -19.26
C GLY A 89 -15.73 -12.06 -18.92
N ARG A 90 -14.40 -11.93 -18.94
CA ARG A 90 -13.68 -10.67 -18.70
C ARG A 90 -12.77 -10.35 -19.88
N LEU A 91 -12.84 -9.10 -20.35
CA LEU A 91 -12.03 -8.62 -21.48
C LEU A 91 -10.57 -8.34 -21.09
N HIS A 92 -10.34 -7.83 -19.88
CA HIS A 92 -9.02 -7.45 -19.37
C HIS A 92 -8.62 -8.35 -18.18
N PRO A 93 -7.40 -8.92 -18.13
CA PRO A 93 -6.96 -9.76 -17.03
C PRO A 93 -6.96 -9.01 -15.69
N ALA A 94 -6.34 -7.81 -15.63
CA ALA A 94 -6.34 -6.91 -14.48
C ALA A 94 -6.80 -5.49 -14.86
N VAL A 95 -7.36 -4.77 -13.88
CA VAL A 95 -7.87 -3.40 -14.01
C VAL A 95 -7.64 -2.67 -12.67
N HIS A 96 -6.55 -1.91 -12.58
CA HIS A 96 -6.19 -1.12 -11.40
C HIS A 96 -5.06 -0.13 -11.72
N ASP A 97 -4.94 0.93 -10.92
CA ASP A 97 -3.79 1.85 -10.96
C ASP A 97 -2.72 1.50 -9.91
N SER A 98 -3.01 0.56 -9.01
CA SER A 98 -2.08 0.02 -8.01
C SER A 98 -2.53 -1.38 -7.60
N ASP A 99 -1.63 -2.28 -7.22
CA ASP A 99 -1.98 -3.66 -6.82
C ASP A 99 -1.80 -3.97 -5.33
N GLY A 100 -1.12 -3.08 -4.60
CA GLY A 100 -0.93 -3.26 -3.16
C GLY A 100 -0.51 -2.00 -2.44
N LEU A 101 -0.79 -2.01 -1.14
CA LEU A 101 -0.20 -1.11 -0.16
C LEU A 101 1.12 -1.72 0.34
N SER A 102 2.21 -0.99 0.17
CA SER A 102 3.51 -1.28 0.77
C SER A 102 3.78 -0.33 1.93
N TYR A 103 4.42 -0.78 2.99
CA TYR A 103 4.93 0.09 4.05
C TYR A 103 6.14 -0.48 4.78
N GLU A 104 6.96 0.43 5.31
CA GLU A 104 8.12 0.12 6.15
C GLU A 104 7.85 0.58 7.59
N THR A 105 7.99 -0.36 8.52
CA THR A 105 7.83 -0.10 9.96
C THR A 105 9.06 0.57 10.56
N ALA A 106 8.93 1.16 11.76
CA ALA A 106 10.06 1.72 12.52
C ALA A 106 11.27 0.78 12.67
N THR A 107 11.02 -0.53 12.75
CA THR A 107 12.06 -1.57 12.91
C THR A 107 12.69 -2.00 11.59
N GLY A 108 12.35 -1.36 10.47
CA GLY A 108 12.85 -1.70 9.13
C GLY A 108 12.18 -2.92 8.51
N ARG A 109 11.11 -3.45 9.10
CA ARG A 109 10.32 -4.54 8.50
C ARG A 109 9.44 -3.99 7.40
N TRP A 110 9.53 -4.60 6.23
CA TRP A 110 8.69 -4.32 5.06
C TRP A 110 7.44 -5.18 5.06
N VAL A 111 6.30 -4.58 4.72
CA VAL A 111 5.02 -5.25 4.66
C VAL A 111 4.31 -4.93 3.35
N TRP A 112 3.73 -5.96 2.75
CA TRP A 112 2.94 -5.93 1.54
C TRP A 112 1.51 -6.38 1.82
N SER A 113 0.54 -5.54 1.48
CA SER A 113 -0.88 -5.81 1.62
C SER A 113 -1.54 -5.67 0.25
N PRO A 114 -1.88 -6.76 -0.46
CA PRO A 114 -2.52 -6.65 -1.77
C PRO A 114 -3.88 -5.96 -1.62
N LEU A 115 -4.24 -5.17 -2.63
CA LEU A 115 -5.54 -4.51 -2.73
C LEU A 115 -6.60 -5.48 -3.22
N ILE A 116 -7.84 -5.20 -2.84
CA ILE A 116 -9.03 -5.93 -3.28
C ILE A 116 -10.16 -4.97 -3.60
N ASP A 117 -11.13 -5.43 -4.39
CA ASP A 117 -12.45 -4.81 -4.52
C ASP A 117 -13.44 -5.61 -3.66
N PRO A 118 -13.65 -5.23 -2.39
CA PRO A 118 -14.46 -6.01 -1.46
C PRO A 118 -15.95 -5.86 -1.78
N GLY A 119 -16.78 -6.82 -1.36
CA GLY A 119 -18.25 -6.72 -1.50
C GLY A 119 -18.90 -5.67 -0.59
N ARG A 120 -18.15 -5.08 0.35
CA ARG A 120 -18.59 -4.01 1.27
C ARG A 120 -17.41 -3.11 1.66
N LEU A 121 -17.71 -1.89 2.11
CA LEU A 121 -16.70 -0.98 2.65
C LEU A 121 -15.84 -1.69 3.70
N THR A 122 -14.54 -1.74 3.44
CA THR A 122 -13.56 -2.39 4.31
C THR A 122 -12.51 -1.36 4.72
N ILE A 123 -12.21 -1.31 6.02
CA ILE A 123 -11.14 -0.48 6.56
C ILE A 123 -10.15 -1.40 7.27
N ARG A 124 -8.96 -1.54 6.70
CA ARG A 124 -7.84 -2.27 7.30
C ARG A 124 -6.95 -1.28 8.06
N MET A 125 -6.54 -1.65 9.26
CA MET A 125 -5.77 -0.78 10.15
C MET A 125 -4.46 -1.46 10.55
N PHE A 126 -3.34 -0.83 10.24
CA PHE A 126 -2.01 -1.31 10.58
C PHE A 126 -1.43 -0.41 11.66
N ARG A 127 -1.45 -0.87 12.92
CA ARG A 127 -0.89 -0.13 14.06
C ARG A 127 0.62 -0.16 13.99
N LEU A 128 1.24 1.02 14.06
CA LEU A 128 2.69 1.21 13.94
C LEU A 128 3.15 2.24 14.98
N GLY A 129 4.44 2.19 15.34
CA GLY A 129 5.14 3.34 15.92
C GLY A 129 5.35 4.39 14.82
N ASP A 130 6.58 4.85 14.62
CA ASP A 130 6.90 5.71 13.48
C ASP A 130 6.93 4.92 12.16
N PRO A 131 6.14 5.29 11.14
CA PRO A 131 6.31 4.73 9.80
C PRO A 131 7.57 5.32 9.15
N ARG A 132 8.40 4.47 8.54
CA ARG A 132 9.52 4.92 7.69
C ARG A 132 9.07 5.27 6.27
N GLY A 133 7.95 4.70 5.86
CA GLY A 133 7.25 5.09 4.65
C GLY A 133 6.09 4.16 4.32
N PHE A 134 5.22 4.60 3.42
CA PHE A 134 4.10 3.82 2.92
C PHE A 134 3.66 4.31 1.55
N GLY A 135 3.02 3.45 0.77
CA GLY A 135 2.64 3.83 -0.59
C GLY A 135 1.84 2.78 -1.33
N PHE A 136 1.18 3.23 -2.40
CA PHE A 136 0.53 2.34 -3.36
C PHE A 136 1.50 2.00 -4.47
N MET A 137 1.79 0.71 -4.60
CA MET A 137 2.71 0.21 -5.62
C MET A 137 1.92 -0.52 -6.71
N GLN A 138 2.55 -0.65 -7.86
CA GLN A 138 2.12 -1.51 -8.95
C GLN A 138 3.25 -2.50 -9.28
N ARG A 139 3.12 -3.77 -8.90
CA ARG A 139 4.19 -4.76 -9.10
C ARG A 139 4.33 -5.23 -10.55
N ASP A 140 3.25 -5.24 -11.33
CA ASP A 140 3.27 -5.65 -12.74
C ASP A 140 3.05 -4.46 -13.67
N HIS A 141 4.03 -4.18 -14.51
CA HIS A 141 4.00 -3.10 -15.49
C HIS A 141 4.16 -3.61 -16.92
N HIS A 142 3.86 -4.88 -17.16
CA HIS A 142 3.82 -5.39 -18.53
C HIS A 142 2.41 -5.20 -19.08
N PHE A 143 2.30 -4.67 -20.30
CA PHE A 143 1.02 -4.53 -21.00
C PHE A 143 0.17 -5.81 -21.00
N LYS A 144 0.81 -6.99 -21.13
CA LYS A 144 0.13 -8.30 -21.11
C LYS A 144 -0.69 -8.58 -19.84
N ALA A 145 -0.39 -7.92 -18.72
CA ALA A 145 -1.15 -8.09 -17.48
C ALA A 145 -2.50 -7.37 -17.51
N TYR A 146 -2.70 -6.43 -18.44
CA TYR A 146 -3.88 -5.56 -18.50
C TYR A 146 -4.61 -5.67 -19.84
N GLN A 147 -3.87 -5.73 -20.95
CA GLN A 147 -4.40 -5.81 -22.32
C GLN A 147 -5.45 -4.73 -22.62
N ALA A 148 -5.28 -3.53 -22.05
CA ALA A 148 -6.19 -2.41 -22.21
C ALA A 148 -5.54 -1.33 -23.10
N LEU A 149 -6.05 -1.16 -24.31
CA LEU A 149 -5.51 -0.18 -25.28
C LEU A 149 -5.93 1.26 -24.99
N HIS A 150 -7.07 1.46 -24.34
CA HIS A 150 -7.63 2.80 -24.07
C HIS A 150 -7.20 3.37 -22.71
N ARG A 151 -6.66 2.53 -21.82
CA ARG A 151 -6.11 2.95 -20.53
C ARG A 151 -4.85 2.17 -20.22
N HIS A 152 -3.76 2.90 -20.12
CA HIS A 152 -2.41 2.39 -19.95
C HIS A 152 -2.10 2.05 -18.49
N TYR A 153 -2.86 1.11 -17.91
CA TYR A 153 -2.67 0.72 -16.50
C TYR A 153 -1.23 0.33 -16.18
N GLN A 154 -0.53 -0.35 -17.11
CA GLN A 154 0.88 -0.72 -16.94
C GLN A 154 1.83 0.47 -16.71
N ASP A 155 1.40 1.68 -17.09
CA ASP A 155 2.18 2.92 -16.98
C ASP A 155 1.80 3.74 -15.75
N SER A 156 0.77 3.34 -14.98
CA SER A 156 0.43 3.95 -13.69
C SER A 156 1.64 3.92 -12.75
N PRO A 157 1.98 5.06 -12.11
CA PRO A 157 3.17 5.16 -11.28
C PRO A 157 2.94 4.53 -9.90
N ASP A 158 4.01 4.01 -9.30
CA ASP A 158 4.05 3.83 -7.85
C ASP A 158 3.97 5.20 -7.17
N VAL A 159 3.34 5.27 -5.99
CA VAL A 159 3.35 6.48 -5.15
C VAL A 159 3.83 6.13 -3.75
N TRP A 160 4.92 6.74 -3.30
CA TRP A 160 5.54 6.48 -1.99
C TRP A 160 5.62 7.75 -1.14
N ILE A 161 5.14 7.67 0.10
CA ILE A 161 5.29 8.68 1.15
C ILE A 161 6.47 8.29 2.05
N GLU A 162 7.42 9.20 2.19
CA GLU A 162 8.55 9.12 3.11
C GLU A 162 8.42 10.23 4.17
N PRO A 163 7.96 9.90 5.40
CA PRO A 163 7.93 10.82 6.53
C PRO A 163 9.31 11.41 6.86
N HIS A 164 9.36 12.70 7.19
CA HIS A 164 10.54 13.35 7.75
C HIS A 164 10.33 13.65 9.23
N GLY A 165 11.25 13.18 10.07
CA GLY A 165 11.14 13.29 11.53
C GLY A 165 10.21 12.22 12.13
N THR A 166 9.75 12.47 13.35
CA THR A 166 8.92 11.55 14.13
C THR A 166 7.46 11.89 13.96
N TRP A 167 6.66 10.96 13.45
CA TRP A 167 5.20 11.09 13.35
C TRP A 167 4.47 10.56 14.60
N GLY A 168 5.21 9.87 15.47
CA GLY A 168 4.73 9.25 16.68
C GLY A 168 3.98 7.94 16.40
N ALA A 169 3.47 7.33 17.48
CA ALA A 169 2.61 6.17 17.36
C ALA A 169 1.28 6.50 16.68
N GLY A 170 0.74 5.53 15.95
CA GLY A 170 -0.52 5.69 15.23
C GLY A 170 -0.89 4.45 14.45
N ARG A 171 -1.54 4.66 13.31
CA ARG A 171 -1.91 3.59 12.40
C ARG A 171 -1.98 4.08 10.96
N LEU A 172 -1.54 3.23 10.04
CA LEU A 172 -1.84 3.36 8.63
C LEU A 172 -3.22 2.75 8.40
N GLU A 173 -4.15 3.52 7.85
CA GLU A 173 -5.47 3.01 7.46
C GLU A 173 -5.51 2.84 5.95
N LEU A 174 -6.05 1.69 5.51
CA LEU A 174 -6.38 1.39 4.14
C LEU A 174 -7.90 1.25 4.03
N VAL A 175 -8.52 2.08 3.21
CA VAL A 175 -9.96 2.08 2.94
C VAL A 175 -10.19 1.56 1.54
N GLU A 176 -11.03 0.53 1.45
CA GLU A 176 -11.38 -0.15 0.20
C GLU A 176 -12.90 -0.10 0.05
N ILE A 177 -13.35 0.63 -0.96
CA ILE A 177 -14.76 0.88 -1.26
C ILE A 177 -15.15 -0.07 -2.41
N PRO A 178 -16.30 -0.76 -2.33
CA PRO A 178 -16.79 -1.54 -3.46
C PRO A 178 -17.02 -0.64 -4.67
N THR A 179 -16.52 -1.04 -5.83
CA THR A 179 -16.75 -0.31 -7.09
C THR A 179 -17.24 -1.24 -8.19
N LYS A 180 -17.90 -0.66 -9.19
CA LYS A 180 -18.27 -1.35 -10.43
C LYS A 180 -17.61 -0.72 -11.66
N ARG A 181 -16.91 0.41 -11.48
CA ARG A 181 -16.39 1.22 -12.57
C ARG A 181 -14.92 1.53 -12.28
N ALA A 182 -14.08 1.34 -13.30
CA ALA A 182 -12.67 1.69 -13.21
C ALA A 182 -12.45 3.21 -13.17
N THR A 183 -13.47 4.03 -13.44
CA THR A 183 -13.40 5.50 -13.36
C THR A 183 -13.53 6.05 -11.95
N ASP A 184 -13.99 5.22 -11.00
CA ASP A 184 -14.25 5.64 -9.63
C ASP A 184 -13.08 5.18 -8.76
N ASP A 185 -12.32 6.15 -8.23
CA ASP A 185 -11.29 5.86 -7.23
C ASP A 185 -11.95 5.26 -5.98
N ASN A 186 -11.47 4.09 -5.59
CA ASN A 186 -12.10 3.30 -4.54
C ASN A 186 -11.11 2.83 -3.46
N ILE A 187 -9.83 3.22 -3.58
CA ILE A 187 -8.77 2.86 -2.65
C ILE A 187 -8.19 4.13 -2.04
N MET A 188 -8.08 4.18 -0.72
CA MET A 188 -7.45 5.29 -0.01
C MET A 188 -6.52 4.77 1.09
N ALA A 189 -5.35 5.40 1.24
CA ALA A 189 -4.46 5.14 2.37
C ALA A 189 -3.99 6.44 3.01
N PHE A 190 -3.92 6.49 4.33
CA PHE A 190 -3.44 7.66 5.06
C PHE A 190 -2.97 7.27 6.45
N TRP A 191 -2.06 8.07 7.00
CA TRP A 191 -1.62 7.92 8.38
C TRP A 191 -2.61 8.59 9.34
N VAL A 192 -2.93 7.91 10.44
CA VAL A 192 -3.73 8.47 11.53
C VAL A 192 -2.91 8.46 12.81
N PRO A 193 -2.51 9.63 13.35
CA PRO A 193 -1.73 9.69 14.57
C PRO A 193 -2.59 9.22 15.76
N GLN A 194 -1.95 8.59 16.75
CA GLN A 194 -2.63 8.15 17.97
C GLN A 194 -3.06 9.36 18.83
N ARG A 195 -2.25 10.43 18.82
CA ARG A 195 -2.56 11.70 19.48
C ARG A 195 -2.77 12.77 18.42
N GLN A 196 -3.90 13.45 18.48
CA GLN A 196 -4.23 14.56 17.59
C GLN A 196 -3.95 15.88 18.33
N PRO A 197 -3.56 16.95 17.62
CA PRO A 197 -3.37 18.27 18.23
C PRO A 197 -4.69 18.79 18.81
N ALA A 198 -4.63 19.60 19.86
CA ALA A 198 -5.80 20.33 20.32
C ALA A 198 -6.26 21.35 19.24
N PRO A 199 -7.53 21.77 19.23
CA PRO A 199 -7.96 22.87 18.37
C PRO A 199 -7.10 24.13 18.57
N GLY A 200 -6.66 24.73 17.48
CA GLY A 200 -5.75 25.89 17.48
C GLY A 200 -4.27 25.57 17.72
N GLU A 201 -3.93 24.35 18.13
CA GLU A 201 -2.52 23.94 18.29
C GLU A 201 -1.88 23.65 16.92
N PRO A 202 -0.67 24.18 16.64
CA PRO A 202 0.02 23.92 15.39
C PRO A 202 0.51 22.47 15.31
N PHE A 203 0.19 21.80 14.22
CA PHE A 203 0.66 20.46 13.91
C PHE A 203 1.56 20.48 12.68
N MET A 204 2.86 20.32 12.91
CA MET A 204 3.87 20.36 11.85
C MET A 204 4.00 19.01 11.17
N LEU A 205 4.00 19.02 9.84
CA LEU A 205 4.10 17.82 9.02
C LEU A 205 5.16 18.02 7.94
N ARG A 206 6.09 17.06 7.82
CA ARG A 206 7.08 17.04 6.75
C ARG A 206 7.20 15.63 6.18
N TYR A 207 7.22 15.52 4.85
CA TYR A 207 7.38 14.26 4.13
C TYR A 207 7.77 14.50 2.67
N THR A 208 8.31 13.48 2.00
CA THR A 208 8.47 13.47 0.55
C THR A 208 7.45 12.52 -0.06
N ILE A 209 6.87 12.92 -1.19
CA ILE A 209 6.10 12.05 -2.07
C ILE A 209 6.96 11.73 -3.29
N ARG A 210 7.01 10.46 -3.70
CA ARG A 210 7.69 10.02 -4.94
C ARG A 210 6.70 9.33 -5.86
N TRP A 211 6.66 9.75 -7.13
CA TRP A 211 5.89 9.11 -8.19
C TRP A 211 6.81 8.56 -9.27
N GLY A 212 6.67 7.29 -9.63
CA GLY A 212 7.49 6.69 -10.69
C GLY A 212 7.64 5.18 -10.51
N ARG A 213 8.83 4.65 -10.78
CA ARG A 213 9.20 3.26 -10.45
C ARG A 213 9.98 3.25 -9.15
N VAL A 214 9.26 3.18 -8.05
CA VAL A 214 9.85 3.31 -6.72
C VAL A 214 10.32 1.92 -6.26
N HIS A 215 11.63 1.77 -6.06
CA HIS A 215 12.25 0.50 -5.68
C HIS A 215 12.00 0.19 -4.19
N THR A 216 10.81 -0.32 -3.88
CA THR A 216 10.44 -0.74 -2.53
C THR A 216 9.82 -2.15 -2.55
N PRO A 217 10.18 -3.08 -1.66
CA PRO A 217 11.27 -3.00 -0.69
C PRO A 217 12.64 -2.96 -1.39
N PRO A 218 13.75 -2.78 -0.64
CA PRO A 218 15.10 -2.88 -1.19
C PRO A 218 15.33 -4.20 -1.92
N ALA A 219 16.15 -4.19 -2.98
CA ALA A 219 16.45 -5.38 -3.81
C ALA A 219 17.07 -6.56 -3.00
N SER A 220 17.65 -6.26 -1.84
CA SER A 220 18.18 -7.26 -0.89
C SER A 220 17.09 -8.10 -0.22
N LEU A 221 15.82 -7.73 -0.38
CA LEU A 221 14.65 -8.40 0.17
C LEU A 221 13.80 -8.98 -0.96
N GLY A 222 13.36 -10.23 -0.82
CA GLY A 222 12.39 -10.80 -1.75
C GLY A 222 11.04 -10.09 -1.67
N ARG A 223 10.47 -9.78 -2.83
CA ARG A 223 9.19 -9.08 -2.96
C ARG A 223 8.07 -10.02 -3.41
N MET A 224 6.88 -9.78 -2.89
CA MET A 224 5.65 -10.41 -3.35
C MET A 224 5.26 -9.79 -4.69
N THR A 225 4.99 -10.64 -5.68
CA THR A 225 4.70 -10.23 -7.06
C THR A 225 3.33 -10.68 -7.55
N ALA A 226 2.75 -11.68 -6.89
CA ALA A 226 1.36 -12.08 -7.12
C ALA A 226 0.82 -12.79 -5.87
N THR A 227 -0.47 -12.56 -5.62
CA THR A 227 -1.28 -13.39 -4.71
C THR A 227 -2.32 -14.09 -5.57
N ARG A 228 -2.53 -15.39 -5.33
CA ARG A 228 -3.63 -16.16 -5.90
C ARG A 228 -4.31 -16.93 -4.78
N GLU A 229 -5.62 -17.15 -4.94
CA GLU A 229 -6.42 -17.88 -3.99
C GLU A 229 -7.40 -18.81 -4.69
N ALA A 230 -7.77 -19.90 -4.02
CA ALA A 230 -8.82 -20.80 -4.44
C ALA A 230 -9.59 -21.27 -3.20
N VAL A 231 -10.93 -21.24 -3.29
CA VAL A 231 -11.81 -21.78 -2.27
C VAL A 231 -12.20 -23.19 -2.67
N SER A 232 -11.97 -24.14 -1.77
CA SER A 232 -12.41 -25.53 -1.92
C SER A 232 -13.86 -25.69 -1.49
N PRO A 233 -14.61 -26.65 -2.05
CA PRO A 233 -15.97 -26.99 -1.61
C PRO A 233 -16.05 -27.43 -0.14
N HIS A 234 -14.92 -27.80 0.48
CA HIS A 234 -14.84 -28.29 1.86
C HIS A 234 -14.57 -27.17 2.88
N GLY A 235 -14.76 -25.91 2.52
CA GLY A 235 -14.63 -24.78 3.46
C GLY A 235 -13.18 -24.40 3.78
N TYR A 236 -12.23 -24.75 2.91
CA TYR A 236 -10.83 -24.32 2.99
C TYR A 236 -10.46 -23.38 1.85
N ARG A 237 -9.58 -22.43 2.13
CA ARG A 237 -8.97 -21.52 1.16
C ARG A 237 -7.48 -21.79 1.05
N THR A 238 -7.01 -22.07 -0.15
CA THR A 238 -5.58 -22.19 -0.45
C THR A 238 -5.07 -20.90 -1.06
N PHE A 239 -3.96 -20.41 -0.53
CA PHE A 239 -3.22 -19.28 -1.08
C PHE A 239 -1.96 -19.74 -1.80
N THR A 240 -1.57 -18.97 -2.80
CA THR A 240 -0.31 -19.14 -3.53
C THR A 240 0.31 -17.77 -3.76
N LEU A 241 1.49 -17.56 -3.18
CA LEU A 241 2.24 -16.32 -3.23
C LEU A 241 3.44 -16.48 -4.15
N SER A 242 3.53 -15.66 -5.19
CA SER A 242 4.70 -15.60 -6.06
C SER A 242 5.69 -14.58 -5.52
N ILE A 243 6.90 -15.02 -5.24
CA ILE A 243 7.98 -14.21 -4.67
C ILE A 243 9.10 -14.09 -5.71
N GLN A 244 9.57 -12.87 -5.93
CA GLN A 244 10.79 -12.62 -6.71
C GLN A 244 11.89 -12.17 -5.75
N SER A 245 13.02 -12.88 -5.75
CA SER A 245 14.14 -12.54 -4.87
C SER A 245 15.46 -13.02 -5.44
N GLU A 246 16.38 -12.08 -5.68
CA GLU A 246 17.77 -12.44 -6.02
C GLU A 246 18.47 -13.11 -4.85
N ARG A 247 18.15 -12.68 -3.62
CA ARG A 247 18.74 -13.24 -2.40
C ARG A 247 18.33 -14.68 -2.13
N LEU A 248 17.08 -15.06 -2.40
CA LEU A 248 16.69 -16.47 -2.25
C LEU A 248 17.42 -17.38 -3.24
N ASP A 249 17.80 -16.84 -4.40
CA ASP A 249 18.48 -17.61 -5.44
C ASP A 249 19.97 -17.84 -5.18
N THR A 250 20.60 -17.01 -4.34
CA THR A 250 22.00 -17.21 -3.93
C THR A 250 22.14 -18.21 -2.79
N ILE A 251 21.04 -18.61 -2.16
CA ILE A 251 21.05 -19.58 -1.06
C ILE A 251 21.23 -20.98 -1.65
N PRO A 252 22.26 -21.73 -1.24
CA PRO A 252 22.48 -23.08 -1.75
C PRO A 252 21.26 -24.00 -1.54
N PRO A 253 20.98 -24.91 -2.49
CA PRO A 253 19.76 -25.71 -2.47
C PRO A 253 19.64 -26.67 -1.28
N TRP A 254 20.76 -27.00 -0.62
CA TRP A 254 20.77 -27.81 0.60
C TRP A 254 20.44 -27.02 1.87
N ILE A 255 20.44 -25.68 1.81
CA ILE A 255 19.97 -24.85 2.92
C ILE A 255 18.45 -24.81 2.88
N ARG A 256 17.83 -25.30 3.96
CA ARG A 256 16.38 -25.27 4.11
C ARG A 256 15.92 -23.85 4.43
N LEU A 257 15.23 -23.22 3.48
CA LEU A 257 14.49 -21.98 3.71
C LEU A 257 13.24 -22.26 4.55
N GLU A 258 12.93 -21.35 5.46
CA GLU A 258 11.81 -21.50 6.38
C GLU A 258 10.68 -20.55 5.98
N PRO A 259 9.57 -21.05 5.41
CA PRO A 259 8.35 -20.27 5.28
C PRO A 259 7.64 -20.18 6.63
N SER A 260 7.35 -18.97 7.06
CA SER A 260 6.48 -18.70 8.20
C SER A 260 5.12 -18.24 7.72
N VAL A 261 4.06 -18.85 8.25
CA VAL A 261 2.67 -18.42 8.04
C VAL A 261 1.98 -18.32 9.39
N THR A 262 1.42 -17.15 9.70
CA THR A 262 0.68 -16.91 10.94
C THR A 262 -0.78 -16.62 10.63
N VAL A 263 -1.67 -17.21 11.42
CA VAL A 263 -3.12 -17.07 11.32
C VAL A 263 -3.62 -16.42 12.60
N HIS A 264 -4.28 -15.28 12.48
CA HIS A 264 -4.93 -14.59 13.60
C HIS A 264 -6.45 -14.70 13.43
N GLY A 265 -7.07 -15.54 14.27
CA GLY A 265 -8.49 -15.85 14.28
C GLY A 265 -8.75 -17.35 14.39
N PRO A 266 -9.97 -17.83 14.13
CA PRO A 266 -10.32 -19.24 14.27
C PRO A 266 -9.71 -20.06 13.13
N GLY A 267 -8.79 -20.95 13.45
CA GLY A 267 -8.19 -21.87 12.48
C GLY A 267 -6.69 -22.04 12.66
N LYS A 268 -6.14 -23.00 11.89
CA LYS A 268 -4.70 -23.24 11.78
C LYS A 268 -4.33 -23.32 10.31
N VAL A 269 -3.08 -22.98 10.02
CA VAL A 269 -2.52 -23.17 8.69
C VAL A 269 -2.17 -24.65 8.48
N SER A 270 -2.40 -25.16 7.27
CA SER A 270 -1.97 -26.47 6.79
C SER A 270 -1.27 -26.35 5.44
N ASP A 271 -0.68 -27.46 4.97
CA ASP A 271 -0.15 -27.60 3.60
C ASP A 271 0.84 -26.51 3.18
N VAL A 272 1.67 -26.05 4.12
CA VAL A 272 2.70 -25.04 3.86
C VAL A 272 3.81 -25.65 3.03
N SER A 273 4.00 -25.15 1.81
CA SER A 273 5.10 -25.53 0.93
C SER A 273 5.75 -24.33 0.28
N LEU A 274 7.07 -24.39 0.13
CA LEU A 274 7.87 -23.40 -0.56
C LEU A 274 8.62 -24.09 -1.69
N ILE A 275 8.35 -23.68 -2.93
CA ILE A 275 8.94 -24.30 -4.13
C ILE A 275 9.61 -23.22 -4.98
N LYS A 276 10.85 -23.47 -5.41
CA LYS A 276 11.48 -22.68 -6.47
C LYS A 276 10.98 -23.16 -7.83
N LEU A 277 10.47 -22.25 -8.65
CA LEU A 277 10.07 -22.57 -10.02
C LEU A 277 11.32 -22.78 -10.88
N ALA A 278 11.50 -24.01 -11.37
CA ALA A 278 12.66 -24.41 -12.15
C ALA A 278 12.92 -23.48 -13.34
N GLY A 279 14.20 -23.13 -13.55
CA GLY A 279 14.62 -22.22 -14.63
C GLY A 279 14.26 -20.74 -14.41
N THR A 280 13.75 -20.35 -13.24
CA THR A 280 13.38 -18.96 -12.95
C THR A 280 13.94 -18.44 -11.62
N ARG A 281 13.85 -17.12 -11.42
CA ARG A 281 14.12 -16.43 -10.14
C ARG A 281 12.88 -16.29 -9.24
N ARG A 282 11.91 -17.19 -9.41
CA ARG A 282 10.61 -17.12 -8.74
C ARG A 282 10.45 -18.27 -7.77
N TRP A 283 9.95 -17.92 -6.60
CA TRP A 283 9.57 -18.83 -5.54
C TRP A 283 8.07 -18.78 -5.35
N GLN A 284 7.49 -19.89 -4.95
CA GLN A 284 6.07 -20.04 -4.73
C GLN A 284 5.85 -20.57 -3.31
N LEU A 285 5.23 -19.75 -2.46
CA LEU A 285 4.75 -20.16 -1.16
C LEU A 285 3.27 -20.51 -1.27
N ARG A 286 2.92 -21.76 -0.99
CA ARG A 286 1.54 -22.25 -0.92
C ARG A 286 1.19 -22.63 0.51
N PHE A 287 -0.03 -22.35 0.93
CA PHE A 287 -0.57 -22.78 2.22
C PHE A 287 -2.10 -22.77 2.18
N THR A 288 -2.72 -23.50 3.11
CA THR A 288 -4.17 -23.62 3.23
C THR A 288 -4.63 -23.17 4.62
N VAL A 289 -5.78 -22.51 4.68
CA VAL A 289 -6.45 -22.09 5.92
C VAL A 289 -7.95 -22.36 5.80
N PRO A 290 -8.71 -22.41 6.91
CA PRO A 290 -10.17 -22.37 6.84
C PRO A 290 -10.64 -21.13 6.09
N ASP A 291 -11.67 -21.27 5.25
CA ASP A 291 -12.31 -20.14 4.58
C ASP A 291 -13.22 -19.39 5.56
N HIS A 292 -12.60 -18.67 6.50
CA HIS A 292 -13.32 -17.95 7.54
C HIS A 292 -13.17 -16.43 7.35
N PRO A 293 -14.28 -15.70 7.14
CA PRO A 293 -14.22 -14.26 6.98
C PRO A 293 -13.64 -13.55 8.21
N GLY A 294 -12.78 -12.56 7.98
CA GLY A 294 -12.08 -11.82 9.05
C GLY A 294 -10.77 -12.45 9.55
N LEU A 295 -10.39 -13.64 9.08
CA LEU A 295 -9.06 -14.20 9.35
C LEU A 295 -7.97 -13.27 8.83
N VAL A 296 -7.01 -12.91 9.68
CA VAL A 296 -5.83 -12.13 9.29
C VAL A 296 -4.63 -13.06 9.16
N LEU A 297 -4.02 -13.04 7.99
CA LEU A 297 -2.94 -13.93 7.58
C LEU A 297 -1.67 -13.11 7.38
N LYS A 298 -0.53 -13.65 7.80
CA LYS A 298 0.78 -13.13 7.42
C LYS A 298 1.68 -14.25 6.94
N ALA A 299 2.50 -13.96 5.94
CA ALA A 299 3.45 -14.92 5.38
C ALA A 299 4.77 -14.24 5.00
N TRP A 300 5.89 -14.89 5.29
CA TRP A 300 7.22 -14.44 4.89
C TRP A 300 8.21 -15.60 4.87
N ILE A 301 9.32 -15.43 4.16
CA ILE A 301 10.44 -16.38 4.17
C ILE A 301 11.56 -15.81 5.03
N HIS A 302 12.15 -16.65 5.86
CA HIS A 302 13.29 -16.29 6.69
C HIS A 302 14.33 -17.41 6.70
N TYR A 303 15.50 -17.07 7.22
CA TYR A 303 16.53 -18.04 7.59
C TYR A 303 17.00 -17.70 8.99
N HIS A 304 16.78 -18.62 9.94
CA HIS A 304 16.82 -18.32 11.37
C HIS A 304 15.99 -17.06 11.69
N ALA A 305 16.54 -16.10 12.43
CA ALA A 305 15.86 -14.85 12.78
C ALA A 305 15.89 -13.78 11.67
N LYS A 306 16.56 -14.02 10.53
CA LYS A 306 16.75 -13.00 9.48
C LYS A 306 15.65 -13.10 8.42
N PRO A 307 14.83 -12.05 8.20
CA PRO A 307 13.85 -12.04 7.12
C PRO A 307 14.58 -12.01 5.77
N LEU A 308 14.10 -12.82 4.83
CA LEU A 308 14.60 -12.88 3.46
C LEU A 308 13.61 -12.25 2.46
N THR A 309 12.35 -12.07 2.87
CA THR A 309 11.31 -11.40 2.08
C THR A 309 10.60 -10.32 2.90
N GLU A 310 9.86 -9.46 2.22
CA GLU A 310 8.82 -8.67 2.87
C GLU A 310 7.75 -9.59 3.45
N VAL A 311 6.94 -9.03 4.36
CA VAL A 311 5.81 -9.75 4.94
C VAL A 311 4.58 -9.50 4.11
N TRP A 312 4.04 -10.54 3.52
CA TRP A 312 2.70 -10.51 2.96
C TRP A 312 1.69 -10.50 4.11
N THR A 313 0.69 -9.62 4.07
CA THR A 313 -0.43 -9.59 5.00
C THR A 313 -1.75 -9.51 4.24
N TYR A 314 -2.73 -10.30 4.68
CA TYR A 314 -4.04 -10.34 4.03
C TYR A 314 -5.13 -10.58 5.07
N GLN A 315 -6.31 -10.03 4.83
CA GLN A 315 -7.48 -10.32 5.65
C GLN A 315 -8.54 -10.91 4.73
N ILE A 316 -9.03 -12.10 5.05
CA ILE A 316 -10.15 -12.70 4.31
C ILE A 316 -11.33 -11.72 4.43
N PRO A 317 -11.84 -11.17 3.30
CA PRO A 317 -12.92 -10.20 3.33
C PRO A 317 -14.10 -10.79 4.07
N ARG A 318 -14.73 -10.01 4.95
CA ARG A 318 -15.91 -10.50 5.66
C ARG A 318 -17.15 -10.50 4.80
#